data_AF-A0A0G0E1F3-F1
#
_entry.id   AF-A0A0G0E1F3-F1
#
_cell.length_a   1.000
_cell.length_b   1.000
_cell.length_c   1.000
_cell.angle_alpha   90.00
_cell.angle_beta   90.00
_cell.angle_gamma   90.00
#
_symmetry.space_group_name_H-M   'P 1'
#
loop_
_entity.id
_entity.type
_entity.pdbx_description
1 polymer ?
#
loop_
_entity_poly.entity_id
_entity_poly.type
_entity_poly.pdbx_seq_one_letter_code
_entity_poly.pdbx_strand_id
1 'polypeptide(L)'
;MQDKVEELSQDDTWFIEFFKHFETILTPKRSDVKNWSVAADFQVFSEFLIRDMQEIQERLKNADDEYLYYVCRHTYNIIDWIRLMVASGLTTFSSAFDPLFEEHFGDKYIFQNTYDSCFEKWVSQKSGQWKIGENFYNIFEGNLYYRNRFGQWFEVDRKTAFDLQPDRISIEDTDLIEKLNSEYKETWYDTIIRRWENKKYQGTLSDDFLSFGNEETSPEEYSNFTIRNIESLLKNPISIAELERWNGGEIVDLEHIVKISAFVLEIVKKRRKDNSHTIYLLRDCQMFYEAHKTLDILNSENTSLDQVLIGRKLLTHELREWGYYIVTLEILYTAHKRYSTNFNEFYDEYARLMDMFVFLNPGFAEKVDNIADYVKEHIKTDKDKVVVFDIGFQGSIALLTKYIIDRHIKSNGSNINLETDIKIGVGAEWSKELFGDRYENDYFPFLNRVQLMARSDELFHYKEESLESGKLRVVMGNKEWQQKAAIELAVLEMVILLTQTGDKE
;
A
#
# COMPACT_ATOMS: atom_id res chain seq x y z
N MET A 1 -4.17 -20.57 32.52
CA MET A 1 -4.07 -21.00 31.11
C MET A 1 -3.11 -22.20 30.93
N GLN A 2 -2.92 -23.06 31.94
CA GLN A 2 -2.01 -24.21 31.85
C GLN A 2 -2.64 -25.47 31.21
N ASP A 3 -3.97 -25.53 31.07
CA ASP A 3 -4.70 -26.74 30.66
C ASP A 3 -5.14 -26.77 29.17
N LYS A 4 -4.58 -25.91 28.30
CA LYS A 4 -5.00 -25.81 26.89
C LYS A 4 -4.02 -26.41 25.86
N VAL A 5 -2.98 -27.12 26.30
CA VAL A 5 -1.94 -27.67 25.40
C VAL A 5 -2.20 -29.13 24.97
N GLU A 6 -3.24 -29.81 25.50
CA GLU A 6 -3.38 -31.27 25.36
C GLU A 6 -4.26 -31.80 24.21
N GLU A 7 -4.70 -30.98 23.25
CA GLU A 7 -5.24 -31.47 21.98
C GLU A 7 -4.48 -30.86 20.80
N LEU A 8 -3.25 -31.33 20.57
CA LEU A 8 -2.46 -30.97 19.39
C LEU A 8 -2.69 -31.99 18.28
N SER A 9 -3.05 -31.50 17.09
CA SER A 9 -3.20 -32.33 15.89
C SER A 9 -1.81 -32.81 15.40
N GLN A 10 -1.74 -33.94 14.70
CA GLN A 10 -0.48 -34.40 14.09
C GLN A 10 0.14 -33.35 13.14
N ASP A 11 -0.67 -32.46 12.56
CA ASP A 11 -0.25 -31.37 11.66
C ASP A 11 0.53 -30.24 12.36
N ASP A 12 0.44 -30.09 13.68
CA ASP A 12 1.12 -29.00 14.39
C ASP A 12 2.57 -29.35 14.79
N THR A 13 2.99 -30.62 14.69
CA THR A 13 4.29 -31.10 15.22
C THR A 13 5.49 -30.44 14.53
N TRP A 14 5.48 -30.35 13.19
CA TRP A 14 6.54 -29.67 12.44
C TRP A 14 6.56 -28.17 12.75
N PHE A 15 5.38 -27.56 12.89
CA PHE A 15 5.23 -26.12 13.14
C PHE A 15 5.75 -25.72 14.53
N ILE A 16 5.50 -26.56 15.53
CA ILE A 16 6.02 -26.40 16.90
C ILE A 16 7.55 -26.50 16.92
N GLU A 17 8.11 -27.49 16.24
CA GLU A 17 9.57 -27.66 16.16
C GLU A 17 10.23 -26.50 15.39
N PHE A 18 9.57 -25.98 14.34
CA PHE A 18 10.00 -24.77 13.64
C PHE A 18 10.08 -23.56 14.60
N PHE A 19 9.07 -23.33 15.45
CA PHE A 19 9.08 -22.21 16.41
C PHE A 19 10.11 -22.35 17.52
N LYS A 20 10.24 -23.54 18.12
CA LYS A 20 11.25 -23.80 19.17
C LYS A 20 12.67 -23.56 18.67
N HIS A 21 12.90 -23.84 17.39
CA HIS A 21 14.22 -23.74 16.77
C HIS A 21 14.35 -22.55 15.82
N PHE A 22 13.42 -21.59 15.83
CA PHE A 22 13.40 -20.47 14.89
C PHE A 22 14.70 -19.67 14.88
N GLU A 23 15.25 -19.37 16.06
CA GLU A 23 16.51 -18.65 16.21
C GLU A 23 17.70 -19.44 15.61
N THR A 24 17.63 -20.77 15.65
CA THR A 24 18.67 -21.70 15.17
C THR A 24 18.53 -22.06 13.67
N ILE A 25 17.31 -22.24 13.17
CA ILE A 25 16.98 -22.71 11.81
C ILE A 25 17.27 -21.65 10.75
N LEU A 26 16.97 -20.37 11.02
CA LEU A 26 17.17 -19.29 10.04
C LEU A 26 18.55 -18.65 10.11
N THR A 27 19.59 -19.47 10.30
CA THR A 27 20.97 -19.02 10.11
C THR A 27 21.42 -19.21 8.65
N PRO A 28 20.94 -18.42 7.67
CA PRO A 28 21.78 -18.06 6.54
C PRO A 28 22.22 -16.62 6.66
N LYS A 29 23.52 -16.40 6.51
CA LYS A 29 24.05 -15.10 6.08
C LYS A 29 23.43 -14.78 4.71
N ARG A 30 23.30 -13.49 4.37
CA ARG A 30 22.76 -12.90 3.12
C ARG A 30 23.09 -13.62 1.78
N SER A 31 23.97 -14.62 1.75
CA SER A 31 24.38 -15.38 0.58
C SER A 31 23.47 -16.55 0.17
N ASP A 32 22.59 -17.05 1.05
CA ASP A 32 21.98 -18.39 0.84
C ASP A 32 20.47 -18.42 0.56
N VAL A 33 19.76 -17.28 0.58
CA VAL A 33 18.36 -17.26 0.09
C VAL A 33 18.36 -17.17 -1.43
N LYS A 34 18.65 -18.30 -2.09
CA LYS A 34 18.69 -18.41 -3.55
C LYS A 34 17.47 -19.09 -4.17
N ASN A 35 16.48 -19.54 -3.38
CA ASN A 35 15.34 -20.26 -3.95
C ASN A 35 14.01 -19.78 -3.34
N TRP A 36 13.36 -18.82 -4.01
CA TRP A 36 12.04 -18.31 -3.62
C TRP A 36 10.93 -19.34 -3.79
N SER A 37 11.13 -20.36 -4.63
CA SER A 37 10.12 -21.39 -4.94
C SER A 37 9.71 -22.25 -3.74
N VAL A 38 10.45 -22.19 -2.63
CA VAL A 38 10.17 -22.94 -1.39
C VAL A 38 9.67 -22.06 -0.24
N ALA A 39 9.56 -20.74 -0.43
CA ALA A 39 8.96 -19.86 0.56
C ALA A 39 7.44 -20.06 0.59
N ALA A 40 6.83 -20.13 1.78
CA ALA A 40 5.39 -20.33 1.91
C ALA A 40 4.57 -19.22 1.23
N ASP A 41 5.04 -17.96 1.32
CA ASP A 41 4.52 -16.79 0.61
C ASP A 41 4.40 -17.03 -0.89
N PHE A 42 5.48 -17.55 -1.49
CA PHE A 42 5.52 -17.82 -2.92
C PHE A 42 4.58 -18.97 -3.26
N GLN A 43 4.54 -20.04 -2.46
CA GLN A 43 3.69 -21.19 -2.70
C GLN A 43 2.20 -20.81 -2.70
N VAL A 44 1.70 -20.19 -1.62
CA VAL A 44 0.29 -19.79 -1.50
C VAL A 44 -0.09 -18.81 -2.61
N PHE A 45 0.76 -17.84 -2.89
CA PHE A 45 0.49 -16.86 -3.93
C PHE A 45 0.55 -17.47 -5.33
N SER A 46 1.50 -18.36 -5.59
CA SER A 46 1.62 -19.06 -6.87
C SER A 46 0.44 -20.00 -7.13
N GLU A 47 -0.05 -20.70 -6.11
CA GLU A 47 -1.27 -21.52 -6.20
C GLU A 47 -2.50 -20.67 -6.51
N PHE A 48 -2.62 -19.50 -5.88
CA PHE A 48 -3.66 -18.54 -6.22
C PHE A 48 -3.57 -18.08 -7.67
N LEU A 49 -2.39 -17.64 -8.12
CA LEU A 49 -2.19 -17.19 -9.50
C LEU A 49 -2.49 -18.29 -10.52
N ILE A 50 -2.11 -19.54 -10.21
CA ILE A 50 -2.45 -20.69 -11.04
C ILE A 50 -3.97 -20.86 -11.11
N ARG A 51 -4.65 -20.91 -9.96
CA ARG A 51 -6.12 -21.12 -9.92
C ARG A 51 -6.87 -20.00 -10.64
N ASP A 52 -6.48 -18.75 -10.36
CA ASP A 52 -7.09 -17.58 -10.98
C ASP A 52 -6.91 -17.60 -12.50
N MET A 53 -5.71 -17.89 -12.99
CA MET A 53 -5.45 -17.99 -14.42
C MET A 53 -6.20 -19.16 -15.08
N GLN A 54 -6.38 -20.29 -14.38
CA GLN A 54 -7.23 -21.39 -14.85
C GLN A 54 -8.68 -20.95 -15.02
N GLU A 55 -9.24 -20.27 -14.01
CA GLU A 55 -10.61 -19.74 -14.07
C GLU A 55 -10.77 -18.70 -15.20
N ILE A 56 -9.77 -17.83 -15.39
CA ILE A 56 -9.73 -16.86 -16.48
C ILE A 56 -9.75 -17.58 -17.83
N GLN A 57 -8.84 -18.53 -18.07
CA GLN A 57 -8.75 -19.30 -19.31
C GLN A 57 -10.04 -20.05 -19.65
N GLU A 58 -10.72 -20.63 -18.65
CA GLU A 58 -11.99 -21.32 -18.85
C GLU A 58 -13.11 -20.37 -19.30
N ARG A 59 -13.23 -19.21 -18.64
CA ARG A 59 -14.28 -18.23 -18.92
C ARG A 59 -14.03 -17.42 -20.18
N LEU A 60 -12.78 -17.24 -20.59
CA LEU A 60 -12.41 -16.47 -21.79
C LEU A 60 -12.99 -17.01 -23.09
N LYS A 61 -13.25 -18.32 -23.16
CA LYS A 61 -13.81 -18.98 -24.36
C LYS A 61 -15.16 -18.40 -24.80
N ASN A 62 -15.94 -17.84 -23.86
CA ASN A 62 -17.25 -17.25 -24.11
C ASN A 62 -17.38 -15.84 -23.51
N ALA A 63 -16.27 -15.12 -23.35
CA ALA A 63 -16.25 -13.83 -22.66
C ALA A 63 -17.01 -12.73 -23.41
N ASP A 64 -17.82 -11.98 -22.66
CA ASP A 64 -18.37 -10.70 -23.08
C ASP A 64 -17.37 -9.56 -22.84
N ASP A 65 -17.72 -8.36 -23.31
CA ASP A 65 -16.87 -7.17 -23.19
C ASP A 65 -16.58 -6.78 -21.74
N GLU A 66 -17.51 -7.02 -20.82
CA GLU A 66 -17.36 -6.68 -19.39
C GLU A 66 -16.32 -7.60 -18.75
N TYR A 67 -16.41 -8.90 -19.05
CA TYR A 67 -15.43 -9.87 -18.59
C TYR A 67 -14.05 -9.65 -19.20
N LEU A 68 -13.98 -9.30 -20.50
CA LEU A 68 -12.71 -8.93 -21.13
C LEU A 68 -12.07 -7.72 -20.42
N TYR A 69 -12.84 -6.68 -20.11
CA TYR A 69 -12.34 -5.53 -19.36
C TYR A 69 -11.86 -5.91 -17.95
N TYR A 70 -12.63 -6.75 -17.24
CA TYR A 70 -12.24 -7.28 -15.94
C TYR A 70 -10.89 -8.00 -16.01
N VAL A 71 -10.74 -8.93 -16.96
CA VAL A 71 -9.48 -9.67 -17.16
C VAL A 71 -8.35 -8.72 -17.48
N CYS A 72 -8.55 -7.73 -18.36
CA CYS A 72 -7.54 -6.72 -18.67
C CYS A 72 -7.09 -5.97 -17.41
N ARG A 73 -8.02 -5.46 -16.60
CA ARG A 73 -7.70 -4.74 -15.36
C ARG A 73 -7.00 -5.64 -14.33
N HIS A 74 -7.46 -6.87 -14.17
CA HIS A 74 -6.94 -7.79 -13.15
C HIS A 74 -5.55 -8.35 -13.52
N THR A 75 -5.38 -8.84 -14.75
CA THR A 75 -4.06 -9.27 -15.24
C THR A 75 -3.11 -8.09 -15.31
N TYR A 76 -3.61 -6.87 -15.60
CA TYR A 76 -2.77 -5.69 -15.59
C TYR A 76 -2.09 -5.47 -14.25
N ASN A 77 -2.91 -5.51 -13.21
CA ASN A 77 -2.53 -5.35 -11.82
C ASN A 77 -1.45 -6.38 -11.43
N ILE A 78 -1.70 -7.67 -11.69
CA ILE A 78 -0.75 -8.73 -11.35
C ILE A 78 0.61 -8.52 -12.04
N ILE A 79 0.63 -8.21 -13.33
CA ILE A 79 1.87 -8.01 -14.10
C ILE A 79 2.68 -6.82 -13.56
N ASP A 80 2.02 -5.69 -13.33
CA ASP A 80 2.64 -4.48 -12.77
C ASP A 80 3.32 -4.79 -11.42
N TRP A 81 2.66 -5.57 -10.58
CA TRP A 81 3.22 -6.00 -9.30
C TRP A 81 4.44 -6.90 -9.45
N ILE A 82 4.41 -7.89 -10.36
CA ILE A 82 5.58 -8.76 -10.61
C ILE A 82 6.78 -7.91 -11.04
N ARG A 83 6.57 -6.94 -11.95
CA ARG A 83 7.62 -6.03 -12.43
C ARG A 83 8.20 -5.19 -11.29
N LEU A 84 7.35 -4.68 -10.40
CA LEU A 84 7.79 -3.94 -9.22
C LEU A 84 8.65 -4.79 -8.27
N MET A 85 8.23 -6.01 -7.96
CA MET A 85 8.99 -6.90 -7.08
C MET A 85 10.40 -7.14 -7.64
N VAL A 86 10.51 -7.33 -8.97
CA VAL A 86 11.80 -7.42 -9.66
C VAL A 86 12.61 -6.14 -9.53
N ALA A 87 12.00 -4.96 -9.74
CA ALA A 87 12.66 -3.66 -9.64
C ALA A 87 13.17 -3.37 -8.21
N SER A 88 12.43 -3.81 -7.19
CA SER A 88 12.80 -3.73 -5.76
C SER A 88 13.89 -4.74 -5.36
N GLY A 89 14.59 -5.35 -6.32
CA GLY A 89 15.73 -6.24 -6.09
C GLY A 89 15.36 -7.71 -5.88
N LEU A 90 14.08 -8.10 -6.00
CA LEU A 90 13.65 -9.49 -5.91
C LEU A 90 13.68 -10.16 -7.28
N THR A 91 14.80 -10.07 -7.98
CA THR A 91 14.95 -10.58 -9.36
C THR A 91 14.71 -12.09 -9.47
N THR A 92 14.96 -12.83 -8.38
CA THR A 92 14.71 -14.29 -8.30
C THR A 92 13.24 -14.66 -8.22
N PHE A 93 12.36 -13.68 -7.96
CA PHE A 93 10.92 -13.85 -7.84
C PHE A 93 10.27 -14.18 -9.19
N SER A 94 10.58 -13.40 -10.24
CA SER A 94 10.10 -13.70 -11.61
C SER A 94 10.65 -15.04 -12.11
N SER A 95 11.93 -15.35 -11.84
CA SER A 95 12.51 -16.63 -12.25
C SER A 95 11.93 -17.86 -11.55
N ALA A 96 11.21 -17.69 -10.44
CA ALA A 96 10.53 -18.77 -9.75
C ALA A 96 9.13 -19.06 -10.36
N PHE A 97 8.47 -18.07 -10.95
CA PHE A 97 7.18 -18.26 -11.63
C PHE A 97 7.32 -18.91 -13.00
N ASP A 98 8.36 -18.56 -13.76
CA ASP A 98 8.52 -19.05 -15.13
C ASP A 98 8.39 -20.58 -15.24
N PRO A 99 9.11 -21.41 -14.45
CA PRO A 99 8.97 -22.87 -14.54
C PRO A 99 7.61 -23.37 -14.08
N LEU A 100 7.03 -22.73 -13.08
CA LEU A 100 5.74 -23.11 -12.50
C LEU A 100 4.60 -22.83 -13.49
N PHE A 101 4.61 -21.68 -14.17
CA PHE A 101 3.63 -21.39 -15.22
C PHE A 101 3.85 -22.23 -16.47
N GLU A 102 5.10 -22.51 -16.85
CA GLU A 102 5.39 -23.45 -17.94
C GLU A 102 4.84 -24.86 -17.63
N GLU A 103 5.00 -25.34 -16.40
CA GLU A 103 4.48 -26.65 -15.96
C GLU A 103 2.95 -26.71 -15.98
N HIS A 104 2.27 -25.67 -15.47
CA HIS A 104 0.82 -25.67 -15.32
C HIS A 104 0.06 -25.27 -16.60
N PHE A 105 0.64 -24.44 -17.47
CA PHE A 105 -0.03 -23.85 -18.63
C PHE A 105 0.66 -24.15 -19.97
N GLY A 106 1.89 -24.66 -19.96
CA GLY A 106 2.72 -24.77 -21.17
C GLY A 106 3.17 -23.41 -21.72
N ASP A 107 3.12 -22.36 -20.89
CA ASP A 107 3.47 -21.00 -21.24
C ASP A 107 3.92 -20.20 -20.01
N LYS A 108 5.22 -20.00 -19.86
CA LYS A 108 5.78 -19.16 -18.79
C LYS A 108 5.35 -17.70 -18.83
N TYR A 109 4.87 -17.18 -19.96
CA TYR A 109 4.38 -15.80 -20.11
C TYR A 109 2.85 -15.71 -20.10
N ILE A 110 2.15 -16.72 -19.54
CA ILE A 110 0.69 -16.86 -19.58
C ILE A 110 -0.07 -15.58 -19.17
N PHE A 111 0.39 -14.87 -18.14
CA PHE A 111 -0.24 -13.61 -17.71
C PHE A 111 -0.16 -12.53 -18.78
N GLN A 112 1.04 -12.28 -19.33
CA GLN A 112 1.25 -11.28 -20.37
C GLN A 112 0.49 -11.65 -21.64
N ASN A 113 0.56 -12.92 -22.07
CA ASN A 113 -0.12 -13.38 -23.27
C ASN A 113 -1.65 -13.33 -23.14
N THR A 114 -2.18 -13.67 -21.96
CA THR A 114 -3.61 -13.54 -21.66
C THR A 114 -4.04 -12.08 -21.66
N TYR A 115 -3.27 -11.20 -21.02
CA TYR A 115 -3.53 -9.76 -21.07
C TYR A 115 -3.52 -9.26 -22.52
N ASP A 116 -2.44 -9.46 -23.27
CA ASP A 116 -2.29 -8.94 -24.64
C ASP A 116 -3.47 -9.37 -25.51
N SER A 117 -3.84 -10.66 -25.45
CA SER A 117 -4.95 -11.22 -26.22
C SER A 117 -6.31 -10.62 -25.84
N CYS A 118 -6.57 -10.46 -24.54
CA CYS A 118 -7.84 -9.88 -24.06
C CYS A 118 -7.89 -8.38 -24.34
N PHE A 119 -6.78 -7.69 -24.14
CA PHE A 119 -6.66 -6.26 -24.24
C PHE A 119 -6.78 -5.80 -25.69
N GLU A 120 -6.09 -6.46 -26.62
CA GLU A 120 -6.24 -6.16 -28.04
C GLU A 120 -7.68 -6.35 -28.52
N LYS A 121 -8.32 -7.45 -28.10
CA LYS A 121 -9.72 -7.74 -28.44
C LYS A 121 -10.64 -6.68 -27.87
N TRP A 122 -10.50 -6.36 -26.57
CA TRP A 122 -11.33 -5.38 -25.89
C TRP A 122 -11.17 -3.98 -26.48
N VAL A 123 -9.93 -3.48 -26.66
CA VAL A 123 -9.65 -2.17 -27.24
C VAL A 123 -10.25 -2.04 -28.65
N SER A 124 -10.17 -3.09 -29.47
CA SER A 124 -10.74 -3.08 -30.83
C SER A 124 -12.27 -2.92 -30.89
N GLN A 125 -12.96 -3.17 -29.76
CA GLN A 125 -14.42 -3.14 -29.66
C GLN A 125 -14.94 -1.88 -28.95
N LYS A 126 -14.04 -1.04 -28.42
CA LYS A 126 -14.40 0.14 -27.63
C LYS A 126 -14.00 1.44 -28.33
N SER A 127 -14.70 2.50 -27.94
CA SER A 127 -14.39 3.88 -28.30
C SER A 127 -14.62 4.78 -27.09
N GLY A 128 -13.93 5.92 -27.05
CA GLY A 128 -14.04 6.92 -26.00
C GLY A 128 -13.06 6.69 -24.85
N GLN A 129 -13.25 7.43 -23.75
CA GLN A 129 -12.35 7.39 -22.60
C GLN A 129 -12.68 6.24 -21.65
N TRP A 130 -11.67 5.47 -21.27
CA TRP A 130 -11.76 4.35 -20.34
C TRP A 130 -10.63 4.42 -19.31
N LYS A 131 -10.96 4.11 -18.05
CA LYS A 131 -9.95 3.95 -16.99
C LYS A 131 -9.40 2.53 -17.05
N ILE A 132 -8.10 2.37 -17.21
CA ILE A 132 -7.43 1.05 -17.22
C ILE A 132 -6.31 1.14 -16.19
N GLY A 133 -6.40 0.31 -15.15
CA GLY A 133 -5.62 0.54 -13.93
C GLY A 133 -5.97 1.89 -13.31
N GLU A 134 -4.99 2.79 -13.26
CA GLU A 134 -5.12 4.16 -12.74
C GLU A 134 -5.11 5.25 -13.82
N ASN A 135 -4.77 4.90 -15.05
CA ASN A 135 -4.69 5.84 -16.16
C ASN A 135 -6.02 5.89 -16.91
N PHE A 136 -6.35 7.09 -17.38
CA PHE A 136 -7.42 7.28 -18.34
C PHE A 136 -6.81 7.27 -19.74
N TYR A 137 -7.31 6.36 -20.56
CA TYR A 137 -6.92 6.27 -21.95
C TYR A 137 -8.12 6.60 -22.83
N ASN A 138 -7.88 7.33 -23.91
CA ASN A 138 -8.84 7.50 -24.98
C ASN A 138 -8.60 6.43 -26.03
N ILE A 139 -9.64 5.64 -26.31
CA ILE A 139 -9.62 4.65 -27.37
C ILE A 139 -10.32 5.26 -28.57
N PHE A 140 -9.59 5.44 -29.68
CA PHE A 140 -10.12 6.02 -30.90
C PHE A 140 -9.67 5.20 -32.11
N GLU A 141 -10.62 4.80 -32.96
CA GLU A 141 -10.37 3.92 -34.12
C GLU A 141 -9.57 2.63 -33.77
N GLY A 142 -9.76 2.12 -32.54
CA GLY A 142 -9.06 0.96 -32.02
C GLY A 142 -7.64 1.24 -31.51
N ASN A 143 -7.14 2.47 -31.54
CA ASN A 143 -5.84 2.84 -30.99
C ASN A 143 -5.98 3.42 -29.59
N LEU A 144 -4.92 3.29 -28.78
CA LEU A 144 -4.90 3.73 -27.39
C LEU A 144 -4.12 5.03 -27.26
N TYR A 145 -4.72 6.03 -26.62
CA TYR A 145 -4.14 7.35 -26.48
C TYR A 145 -4.13 7.79 -25.03
N TYR A 146 -3.01 8.35 -24.59
CA TYR A 146 -2.85 8.97 -23.28
C TYR A 146 -2.74 10.49 -23.44
N ARG A 147 -3.42 11.24 -22.57
CA ARG A 147 -3.27 12.69 -22.48
C ARG A 147 -2.50 13.02 -21.22
N ASN A 148 -1.38 13.73 -21.36
CA ASN A 148 -0.67 14.23 -20.19
C ASN A 148 -1.36 15.48 -19.62
N ARG A 149 -0.91 15.92 -18.44
CA ARG A 149 -1.43 17.12 -17.79
C ARG A 149 -1.34 18.43 -18.59
N PHE A 150 -0.41 18.54 -19.53
CA PHE A 150 -0.24 19.72 -20.39
C PHE A 150 -1.17 19.69 -21.60
N GLY A 151 -1.98 18.64 -21.73
CA GLY A 151 -2.91 18.44 -22.82
C GLY A 151 -2.29 17.90 -24.10
N GLN A 152 -1.07 17.39 -24.03
CA GLN A 152 -0.42 16.70 -25.15
C GLN A 152 -0.89 15.25 -25.21
N TRP A 153 -1.09 14.76 -26.43
CA TRP A 153 -1.52 13.40 -26.70
C TRP A 153 -0.35 12.51 -27.10
N PHE A 154 -0.38 11.27 -26.62
CA PHE A 154 0.60 10.23 -26.90
C PHE A 154 -0.15 8.99 -27.36
N GLU A 155 0.30 8.39 -28.45
CA GLU A 155 -0.13 7.05 -28.83
C GLU A 155 0.63 6.04 -27.96
N VAL A 156 -0.10 5.13 -27.34
CA VAL A 156 0.47 4.16 -26.39
C VAL A 156 0.39 2.79 -27.03
N ASP A 157 1.54 2.12 -27.16
CA ASP A 157 1.55 0.72 -27.57
C ASP A 157 0.82 -0.11 -26.53
N ARG A 158 -0.10 -0.96 -26.99
CA ARG A 158 -0.92 -1.83 -26.16
C ARG A 158 -0.06 -2.74 -25.26
N LYS A 159 1.14 -3.10 -25.71
CA LYS A 159 2.11 -3.92 -24.95
C LYS A 159 2.88 -3.13 -23.88
N THR A 160 3.03 -1.81 -24.07
CA THR A 160 3.69 -0.90 -23.12
C THR A 160 2.69 -0.02 -22.36
N ALA A 161 1.38 -0.27 -22.48
CA ALA A 161 0.33 0.41 -21.71
C ALA A 161 0.48 0.28 -20.18
N PHE A 162 1.37 -0.63 -19.75
CA PHE A 162 1.85 -0.85 -18.40
C PHE A 162 2.97 0.06 -17.95
N ASP A 163 3.79 0.50 -18.89
CA ASP A 163 4.99 1.20 -18.57
C ASP A 163 4.54 2.55 -18.04
N LEU A 164 4.87 2.79 -16.76
CA LEU A 164 4.67 4.06 -16.05
C LEU A 164 5.10 5.28 -16.87
N GLN A 165 6.00 5.06 -17.84
CA GLN A 165 6.51 6.06 -18.75
C GLN A 165 6.42 5.52 -20.19
N PRO A 166 5.24 5.55 -20.85
CA PRO A 166 5.18 5.20 -22.26
C PRO A 166 6.04 6.20 -23.05
N ASP A 167 6.91 5.69 -23.93
CA ASP A 167 7.87 6.50 -24.68
C ASP A 167 7.19 7.67 -25.41
N ARG A 168 7.71 8.86 -25.15
CA ARG A 168 6.99 10.14 -25.19
C ARG A 168 7.06 10.86 -26.53
N ILE A 169 6.88 10.18 -27.65
CA ILE A 169 6.69 10.93 -28.90
C ILE A 169 5.23 11.38 -28.93
N SER A 170 5.02 12.66 -28.64
CA SER A 170 3.69 13.27 -28.74
C SER A 170 3.21 13.16 -30.18
N ILE A 171 1.91 12.94 -30.33
CA ILE A 171 1.25 12.99 -31.64
C ILE A 171 1.35 14.42 -32.17
N GLU A 172 1.73 14.56 -33.43
CA GLU A 172 1.79 15.85 -34.13
C GLU A 172 0.64 16.04 -35.15
N ASP A 173 -0.11 14.97 -35.45
CA ASP A 173 -1.26 15.00 -36.37
C ASP A 173 -2.38 15.87 -35.79
N THR A 174 -2.57 17.05 -36.39
CA THR A 174 -3.53 18.05 -35.92
C THR A 174 -4.99 17.58 -36.05
N ASP A 175 -5.34 16.85 -37.11
CA ASP A 175 -6.70 16.36 -37.33
C ASP A 175 -7.04 15.27 -36.29
N LEU A 176 -6.08 14.38 -35.99
CA LEU A 176 -6.23 13.38 -34.94
C LEU A 176 -6.34 14.04 -33.55
N ILE A 177 -5.50 15.05 -33.26
CA ILE A 177 -5.56 15.79 -32.00
C ILE A 177 -6.92 16.49 -31.83
N GLU A 178 -7.46 17.11 -32.88
CA GLU A 178 -8.77 17.75 -32.84
C GLU A 178 -9.87 16.72 -32.52
N LYS A 179 -9.84 15.54 -33.14
CA LYS A 179 -10.76 14.44 -32.85
C LYS A 179 -10.63 13.95 -31.41
N LEU A 180 -9.40 13.67 -30.95
CA LEU A 180 -9.14 13.23 -29.58
C LEU A 180 -9.60 14.27 -28.56
N ASN A 181 -9.34 15.55 -28.80
CA ASN A 181 -9.84 16.65 -27.96
C ASN A 181 -11.36 16.73 -27.94
N SER A 182 -12.04 16.41 -29.06
CA SER A 182 -13.50 16.42 -29.13
C SER A 182 -14.15 15.28 -28.33
N GLU A 183 -13.47 14.14 -28.18
CA GLU A 183 -13.95 12.99 -27.41
C GLU A 183 -13.47 12.99 -25.96
N TYR A 184 -12.46 13.77 -25.67
CA TYR A 184 -11.84 13.81 -24.36
C TYR A 184 -12.74 14.46 -23.32
N LYS A 185 -12.88 13.76 -22.20
CA LYS A 185 -13.57 14.25 -21.01
C LYS A 185 -12.50 14.57 -19.98
N GLU A 186 -12.49 15.83 -19.53
CA GLU A 186 -11.61 16.28 -18.45
C GLU A 186 -11.81 15.37 -17.24
N THR A 187 -10.72 14.77 -16.75
CA THR A 187 -10.80 13.94 -15.55
C THR A 187 -10.78 14.82 -14.31
N TRP A 188 -11.09 14.23 -13.15
CA TRP A 188 -10.92 14.92 -11.87
C TRP A 188 -9.47 15.43 -11.72
N TYR A 189 -8.47 14.61 -12.07
CA TYR A 189 -7.06 14.97 -11.90
C TYR A 189 -6.67 16.17 -12.76
N ASP A 190 -7.16 16.22 -14.01
CA ASP A 190 -6.97 17.37 -14.90
C ASP A 190 -7.58 18.64 -14.31
N THR A 191 -8.77 18.51 -13.69
CA THR A 191 -9.43 19.63 -13.02
C THR A 191 -8.59 20.17 -11.87
N ILE A 192 -7.98 19.30 -11.05
CA ILE A 192 -7.08 19.74 -9.96
C ILE A 192 -5.88 20.49 -10.55
N ILE A 193 -5.20 19.91 -11.55
CA ILE A 193 -3.99 20.49 -12.13
C ILE A 193 -4.31 21.85 -12.76
N ARG A 194 -5.37 21.93 -13.57
CA ARG A 194 -5.80 23.20 -14.18
C ARG A 194 -6.15 24.25 -13.13
N ARG A 195 -6.86 23.88 -12.05
CA ARG A 195 -7.15 24.81 -10.94
C ARG A 195 -5.87 25.29 -10.26
N TRP A 196 -4.89 24.41 -10.10
CA TRP A 196 -3.60 24.74 -9.53
C TRP A 196 -2.86 25.77 -10.39
N GLU A 197 -2.77 25.54 -11.70
CA GLU A 197 -2.13 26.46 -12.66
C GLU A 197 -2.83 27.82 -12.68
N ASN A 198 -4.17 27.83 -12.68
CA ASN A 198 -4.97 29.05 -12.75
C ASN A 198 -4.83 29.95 -11.52
N LYS A 199 -4.63 29.37 -10.33
CA LYS A 199 -4.49 30.16 -9.09
C LYS A 199 -3.16 30.90 -8.97
N LYS A 200 -2.18 30.65 -9.85
CA LYS A 200 -0.90 31.38 -9.94
C LYS A 200 -0.21 31.60 -8.59
N TYR A 201 -0.21 30.57 -7.75
CA TYR A 201 0.44 30.60 -6.45
C TYR A 201 1.93 31.00 -6.56
N GLN A 202 2.49 31.56 -5.48
CA GLN A 202 3.86 32.09 -5.46
C GLN A 202 4.67 31.55 -4.27
N GLY A 203 4.14 30.58 -3.52
CA GLY A 203 4.87 29.93 -2.44
C GLY A 203 6.09 29.17 -2.97
N THR A 204 7.12 29.09 -2.13
CA THR A 204 8.39 28.44 -2.42
C THR A 204 8.68 27.36 -1.39
N LEU A 205 9.25 26.24 -1.83
CA LEU A 205 9.88 25.29 -0.91
C LEU A 205 11.31 25.76 -0.62
N SER A 206 11.72 25.67 0.64
CA SER A 206 13.11 25.82 1.04
C SER A 206 13.77 24.45 1.13
N ASP A 207 15.07 24.35 0.87
CA ASP A 207 15.88 23.11 1.01
C ASP A 207 15.68 22.39 2.36
N ASP A 208 15.32 23.16 3.40
CA ASP A 208 15.14 22.66 4.76
C ASP A 208 13.66 22.42 5.14
N PHE A 209 12.72 22.45 4.17
CA PHE A 209 11.28 22.42 4.43
C PHE A 209 10.82 21.17 5.21
N LEU A 210 11.46 20.01 4.97
CA LEU A 210 11.35 18.82 5.81
C LEU A 210 12.72 18.32 6.30
N SER A 211 13.70 19.21 6.41
CA SER A 211 15.04 18.80 6.85
C SER A 211 15.05 18.58 8.35
N PHE A 212 15.03 17.31 8.73
CA PHE A 212 15.51 16.87 10.02
C PHE A 212 17.01 16.62 9.90
N GLY A 213 17.79 17.12 10.86
CA GLY A 213 19.18 16.68 10.98
C GLY A 213 19.27 15.16 11.08
N ASN A 214 20.47 14.59 10.94
CA ASN A 214 20.72 13.15 11.12
C ASN A 214 20.55 12.68 12.60
N GLU A 215 19.86 13.47 13.42
CA GLU A 215 19.65 13.22 14.83
C GLU A 215 18.41 12.33 15.04
N GLU A 216 18.32 11.69 16.20
CA GLU A 216 17.19 10.85 16.57
C GLU A 216 15.94 11.71 16.82
N THR A 217 14.80 11.27 16.28
CA THR A 217 13.48 11.90 16.50
C THR A 217 12.43 10.85 16.86
N SER A 218 11.31 11.27 17.47
CA SER A 218 10.14 10.40 17.65
C SER A 218 9.09 10.60 16.53
N PRO A 219 8.20 9.62 16.28
CA PRO A 219 7.07 9.80 15.35
C PRO A 219 6.16 10.97 15.72
N GLU A 220 5.98 11.24 17.01
CA GLU A 220 5.17 12.36 17.51
C GLU A 220 5.85 13.70 17.24
N GLU A 221 7.17 13.78 17.44
CA GLU A 221 7.96 14.96 17.09
C GLU A 221 7.90 15.24 15.59
N TYR A 222 8.06 14.19 14.77
CA TYR A 222 7.88 14.28 13.32
C TYR A 222 6.47 14.73 12.94
N SER A 223 5.43 14.15 13.54
CA SER A 223 4.03 14.49 13.24
C SER A 223 3.74 15.94 13.59
N ASN A 224 4.18 16.43 14.75
CA ASN A 224 4.02 17.82 15.17
C ASN A 224 4.78 18.81 14.28
N PHE A 225 5.95 18.43 13.79
CA PHE A 225 6.68 19.23 12.82
C PHE A 225 5.99 19.26 11.46
N THR A 226 5.53 18.10 10.97
CA THR A 226 4.80 18.01 9.70
C THR A 226 3.51 18.82 9.74
N ILE A 227 2.76 18.81 10.84
CA ILE A 227 1.57 19.66 11.03
C ILE A 227 1.90 21.15 10.88
N ARG A 228 3.02 21.63 11.44
CA ARG A 228 3.47 23.03 11.28
C ARG A 228 3.79 23.36 9.83
N ASN A 229 4.36 22.41 9.08
CA ASN A 229 4.66 22.58 7.67
C ASN A 229 3.40 22.55 6.80
N ILE A 230 2.41 21.72 7.15
CA ILE A 230 1.07 21.75 6.54
C ILE A 230 0.47 23.14 6.70
N GLU A 231 0.46 23.71 7.91
CA GLU A 231 -0.05 25.07 8.13
C GLU A 231 0.70 26.12 7.30
N SER A 232 2.01 25.97 7.13
CA SER A 232 2.82 26.85 6.29
C SER A 232 2.44 26.77 4.81
N LEU A 233 2.26 25.54 4.29
CA LEU A 233 1.83 25.27 2.91
C LEU A 233 0.44 25.84 2.63
N LEU A 234 -0.49 25.66 3.56
CA LEU A 234 -1.85 26.17 3.40
C LEU A 234 -1.88 27.71 3.44
N LYS A 235 -0.99 28.35 4.20
CA LYS A 235 -0.85 29.82 4.24
C LYS A 235 -0.15 30.38 3.00
N ASN A 236 0.86 29.66 2.49
CA ASN A 236 1.65 30.06 1.33
C ASN A 236 1.68 28.92 0.30
N PRO A 237 0.58 28.69 -0.43
CA PRO A 237 0.48 27.57 -1.37
C PRO A 237 1.56 27.68 -2.45
N ILE A 238 2.08 26.53 -2.89
CA ILE A 238 3.17 26.45 -3.87
C ILE A 238 2.61 26.37 -5.29
N SER A 239 3.37 26.84 -6.28
CA SER A 239 3.01 26.66 -7.71
C SER A 239 3.48 25.33 -8.28
N ILE A 240 2.80 24.82 -9.32
CA ILE A 240 3.28 23.65 -10.07
C ILE A 240 4.68 23.88 -10.61
N ALA A 241 4.95 25.06 -11.19
CA ALA A 241 6.24 25.39 -11.77
C ALA A 241 7.40 25.31 -10.75
N GLU A 242 7.15 25.72 -9.51
CA GLU A 242 8.15 25.60 -8.44
C GLU A 242 8.39 24.13 -8.06
N LEU A 243 7.36 23.30 -7.99
CA LEU A 243 7.52 21.86 -7.73
C LEU A 243 8.23 21.13 -8.86
N GLU A 244 7.94 21.48 -10.12
CA GLU A 244 8.63 20.92 -11.29
C GLU A 244 10.13 21.23 -11.27
N ARG A 245 10.48 22.47 -10.93
CA ARG A 245 11.87 22.91 -10.77
C ARG A 245 12.60 22.07 -9.71
N TRP A 246 11.91 21.73 -8.64
CA TRP A 246 12.41 20.91 -7.55
C TRP A 246 12.52 19.42 -7.89
N ASN A 247 11.58 18.89 -8.69
CA ASN A 247 11.55 17.48 -9.07
C ASN A 247 12.39 17.15 -10.32
N GLY A 248 13.33 18.02 -10.71
CA GLY A 248 14.19 17.79 -11.87
C GLY A 248 13.46 17.71 -13.23
N GLY A 249 12.21 18.16 -13.32
CA GLY A 249 11.43 18.18 -14.56
C GLY A 249 10.80 16.84 -14.97
N GLU A 250 10.76 15.83 -14.10
CA GLU A 250 10.09 14.55 -14.40
C GLU A 250 8.56 14.71 -14.33
N ILE A 251 7.93 14.81 -15.51
CA ILE A 251 6.49 15.05 -15.71
C ILE A 251 5.64 13.92 -15.10
N VAL A 252 6.10 12.68 -15.22
CA VAL A 252 5.36 11.48 -14.77
C VAL A 252 5.29 11.43 -13.24
N ASP A 253 6.39 11.75 -12.55
CA ASP A 253 6.45 11.67 -11.09
C ASP A 253 5.48 12.64 -10.42
N LEU A 254 5.37 13.89 -10.91
CA LEU A 254 4.46 14.86 -10.31
C LEU A 254 2.98 14.53 -10.61
N GLU A 255 2.66 14.14 -11.84
CA GLU A 255 1.29 13.70 -12.18
C GLU A 255 0.88 12.47 -11.36
N HIS A 256 1.82 11.55 -11.14
CA HIS A 256 1.64 10.36 -10.32
C HIS A 256 1.34 10.69 -8.85
N ILE A 257 2.13 11.57 -8.22
CA ILE A 257 1.90 11.98 -6.82
C ILE A 257 0.54 12.69 -6.68
N VAL A 258 0.09 13.45 -7.69
CA VAL A 258 -1.26 14.07 -7.71
C VAL A 258 -2.35 13.00 -7.71
N LYS A 259 -2.24 12.00 -8.59
CA LYS A 259 -3.19 10.86 -8.65
C LYS A 259 -3.26 10.15 -7.31
N ILE A 260 -2.10 9.88 -6.70
CA ILE A 260 -2.02 9.23 -5.39
C ILE A 260 -2.72 10.07 -4.31
N SER A 261 -2.37 11.36 -4.24
CA SER A 261 -2.89 12.27 -3.22
C SER A 261 -4.40 12.44 -3.29
N ALA A 262 -4.96 12.47 -4.50
CA ALA A 262 -6.40 12.53 -4.71
C ALA A 262 -7.10 11.26 -4.20
N PHE A 263 -6.53 10.08 -4.46
CA PHE A 263 -7.05 8.82 -3.94
C PHE A 263 -7.01 8.74 -2.41
N VAL A 264 -5.88 9.15 -1.79
CA VAL A 264 -5.76 9.27 -0.32
C VAL A 264 -6.89 10.15 0.23
N LEU A 265 -7.14 11.30 -0.39
CA LEU A 265 -8.18 12.23 0.03
C LEU A 265 -9.59 11.62 -0.05
N GLU A 266 -9.92 10.86 -1.10
CA GLU A 266 -11.23 10.18 -1.22
C GLU A 266 -11.46 9.20 -0.07
N ILE A 267 -10.44 8.42 0.28
CA ILE A 267 -10.50 7.45 1.37
C ILE A 267 -10.66 8.13 2.72
N VAL A 268 -9.85 9.16 2.98
CA VAL A 268 -9.92 9.94 4.20
C VAL A 268 -11.30 10.58 4.35
N LYS A 269 -11.87 11.13 3.26
CA LYS A 269 -13.24 11.67 3.26
C LYS A 269 -14.27 10.59 3.58
N LYS A 270 -14.15 9.38 3.04
CA LYS A 270 -15.04 8.24 3.37
C LYS A 270 -14.95 7.90 4.86
N ARG A 271 -13.74 7.75 5.41
CA ARG A 271 -13.54 7.42 6.84
C ARG A 271 -14.04 8.48 7.81
N ARG A 272 -13.85 9.77 7.48
CA ARG A 272 -14.39 10.87 8.30
C ARG A 272 -15.92 10.81 8.40
N LYS A 273 -16.62 10.38 7.35
CA LYS A 273 -18.08 10.19 7.39
C LYS A 273 -18.48 9.05 8.32
N ASP A 274 -17.68 8.00 8.40
CA ASP A 274 -17.93 6.82 9.22
C ASP A 274 -17.53 7.01 10.70
N ASN A 275 -16.97 8.18 11.07
CA ASN A 275 -16.55 8.54 12.43
C ASN A 275 -15.68 7.48 13.14
N SER A 276 -14.88 6.75 12.35
CA SER A 276 -14.02 5.67 12.83
C SER A 276 -12.74 6.24 13.46
N HIS A 277 -12.36 5.77 14.64
CA HIS A 277 -11.03 6.02 15.17
C HIS A 277 -10.03 5.08 14.50
N THR A 278 -9.17 5.64 13.67
CA THR A 278 -8.27 4.87 12.80
C THR A 278 -6.85 4.89 13.33
N ILE A 279 -6.28 3.70 13.45
CA ILE A 279 -4.86 3.49 13.69
C ILE A 279 -4.21 3.24 12.33
N TYR A 280 -3.37 4.17 11.89
CA TYR A 280 -2.59 4.10 10.67
C TYR A 280 -1.21 3.50 10.94
N LEU A 281 -0.72 2.64 10.06
CA LEU A 281 0.65 2.13 10.15
C LEU A 281 1.65 3.07 9.45
N LEU A 282 2.65 3.57 10.18
CA LEU A 282 3.57 4.68 9.86
C LEU A 282 4.25 4.55 8.50
N ARG A 283 4.54 3.33 8.07
CA ARG A 283 5.16 3.08 6.77
C ARG A 283 4.17 3.41 5.65
N ASP A 284 3.07 2.71 5.55
CA ASP A 284 2.25 2.75 4.35
C ASP A 284 1.08 3.77 4.44
N CYS A 285 0.87 4.34 5.63
CA CYS A 285 -0.31 5.16 5.90
C CYS A 285 -0.04 6.61 6.37
N GLN A 286 1.21 7.09 6.38
CA GLN A 286 1.54 8.45 6.85
C GLN A 286 0.75 9.55 6.12
N MET A 287 0.61 9.43 4.79
CA MET A 287 -0.17 10.39 3.99
C MET A 287 -1.66 10.43 4.36
N PHE A 288 -2.23 9.31 4.82
CA PHE A 288 -3.62 9.28 5.27
C PHE A 288 -3.79 10.10 6.54
N TYR A 289 -2.89 9.90 7.50
CA TYR A 289 -2.88 10.70 8.73
C TYR A 289 -2.72 12.19 8.43
N GLU A 290 -1.80 12.56 7.56
CA GLU A 290 -1.56 13.96 7.17
C GLU A 290 -2.79 14.56 6.50
N ALA A 291 -3.40 13.85 5.56
CA ALA A 291 -4.65 14.29 4.93
C ALA A 291 -5.79 14.50 5.94
N HIS A 292 -5.91 13.66 6.99
CA HIS A 292 -6.85 13.90 8.08
C HIS A 292 -6.56 15.21 8.82
N LYS A 293 -5.28 15.47 9.14
CA LYS A 293 -4.87 16.69 9.85
C LYS A 293 -5.03 17.96 9.00
N THR A 294 -4.74 17.89 7.72
CA THR A 294 -4.98 18.99 6.77
C THR A 294 -6.45 19.38 6.73
N LEU A 295 -7.35 18.41 6.65
CA LEU A 295 -8.80 18.67 6.65
C LEU A 295 -9.27 19.28 7.97
N ASP A 296 -8.75 18.81 9.10
CA ASP A 296 -9.02 19.41 10.42
C ASP A 296 -8.58 20.90 10.44
N ILE A 297 -7.38 21.21 9.96
CA ILE A 297 -6.88 22.60 9.87
C ILE A 297 -7.79 23.46 8.97
N LEU A 298 -8.09 22.99 7.76
CA LEU A 298 -8.89 23.74 6.78
C LEU A 298 -10.31 24.02 7.25
N ASN A 299 -10.92 23.05 7.95
CA ASN A 299 -12.29 23.16 8.42
C ASN A 299 -12.40 23.81 9.81
N SER A 300 -11.27 24.14 10.46
CA SER A 300 -11.24 24.54 11.86
C SER A 300 -11.94 23.51 12.78
N GLU A 301 -11.75 22.24 12.44
CA GLU A 301 -12.31 21.08 13.10
C GLU A 301 -11.22 20.38 13.92
N ASN A 302 -11.59 19.70 15.00
CA ASN A 302 -10.71 18.76 15.69
C ASN A 302 -11.41 17.42 15.78
N THR A 303 -11.65 16.81 14.62
CA THR A 303 -12.51 15.63 14.49
C THR A 303 -11.74 14.33 14.38
N SER A 304 -10.48 14.36 13.93
CA SER A 304 -9.66 13.16 13.80
C SER A 304 -8.84 12.88 15.06
N LEU A 305 -9.22 11.81 15.76
CA LEU A 305 -8.39 11.21 16.82
C LEU A 305 -7.36 10.23 16.27
N ASP A 306 -7.24 10.10 14.95
CA ASP A 306 -6.42 9.08 14.30
C ASP A 306 -4.95 9.15 14.75
N GLN A 307 -4.32 7.98 14.83
CA GLN A 307 -2.96 7.81 15.32
C GLN A 307 -2.11 7.10 14.29
N VAL A 308 -0.81 7.33 14.37
CA VAL A 308 0.16 6.59 13.58
C VAL A 308 0.92 5.65 14.51
N LEU A 309 0.73 4.35 14.31
CA LEU A 309 1.48 3.28 14.96
C LEU A 309 2.41 2.63 13.96
N ILE A 310 3.25 1.71 14.41
CA ILE A 310 4.48 1.43 13.71
C ILE A 310 4.34 0.17 12.84
N GLY A 311 4.83 0.22 11.61
CA GLY A 311 4.71 -0.86 10.61
C GLY A 311 5.71 -2.02 10.79
N ARG A 312 5.92 -2.81 9.71
CA ARG A 312 6.74 -4.04 9.70
C ARG A 312 8.18 -3.91 10.22
N LYS A 313 8.79 -2.72 10.11
CA LYS A 313 10.17 -2.47 10.53
C LYS A 313 10.36 -2.54 12.05
N LEU A 314 9.28 -2.64 12.84
CA LEU A 314 9.40 -3.01 14.26
C LEU A 314 9.82 -4.44 14.50
N LEU A 315 9.51 -5.31 13.54
CA LEU A 315 9.74 -6.74 13.63
C LEU A 315 11.08 -7.12 12.98
N THR A 316 11.93 -6.16 12.62
CA THR A 316 13.32 -6.41 12.21
C THR A 316 14.21 -6.67 13.42
N HIS A 317 15.21 -7.55 13.30
CA HIS A 317 16.08 -7.99 14.39
C HIS A 317 17.57 -7.68 14.07
N GLU A 318 18.44 -7.42 15.07
CA GLU A 318 19.81 -6.86 14.95
C GLU A 318 20.74 -7.73 14.11
N LEU A 319 20.39 -9.01 14.01
CA LEU A 319 21.16 -10.03 13.31
C LEU A 319 20.58 -10.35 11.93
N ARG A 320 19.37 -9.85 11.60
CA ARG A 320 18.60 -10.26 10.41
C ARG A 320 17.70 -9.15 9.87
N GLU A 321 17.85 -8.88 8.57
CA GLU A 321 17.11 -7.88 7.78
C GLU A 321 15.57 -8.03 7.84
N TRP A 322 15.03 -9.18 8.31
CA TRP A 322 13.60 -9.49 8.35
C TRP A 322 13.06 -10.07 9.68
N GLY A 323 13.89 -10.16 10.75
CA GLY A 323 13.52 -10.53 12.14
C GLY A 323 12.29 -11.43 12.38
N TYR A 324 11.41 -11.01 13.30
CA TYR A 324 10.14 -11.66 13.67
C TYR A 324 9.01 -11.45 12.66
N TYR A 325 9.25 -10.62 11.63
CA TYR A 325 8.27 -10.35 10.57
C TYR A 325 7.95 -11.62 9.78
N ILE A 326 8.98 -12.40 9.42
CA ILE A 326 8.80 -13.66 8.67
C ILE A 326 7.93 -14.65 9.45
N VAL A 327 8.10 -14.76 10.77
CA VAL A 327 7.26 -15.65 11.58
C VAL A 327 5.81 -15.19 11.61
N THR A 328 5.61 -13.87 11.76
CA THR A 328 4.28 -13.28 11.75
C THR A 328 3.56 -13.54 10.41
N LEU A 329 4.32 -13.55 9.30
CA LEU A 329 3.82 -13.95 7.99
C LEU A 329 3.46 -15.44 7.93
N GLU A 330 4.38 -16.33 8.31
CA GLU A 330 4.16 -17.78 8.31
C GLU A 330 2.93 -18.18 9.15
N ILE A 331 2.74 -17.53 10.30
CA ILE A 331 1.54 -17.70 11.13
C ILE A 331 0.27 -17.27 10.38
N LEU A 332 0.30 -16.11 9.72
CA LEU A 332 -0.81 -15.63 8.90
C LEU A 332 -1.17 -16.63 7.78
N TYR A 333 -0.17 -17.16 7.07
CA TYR A 333 -0.43 -18.12 6.00
C TYR A 333 -0.94 -19.45 6.52
N THR A 334 -0.41 -19.93 7.63
CA THR A 334 -0.83 -21.19 8.24
C THR A 334 -2.29 -21.10 8.68
N ALA A 335 -2.68 -19.98 9.28
CA ALA A 335 -4.07 -19.70 9.61
C ALA A 335 -4.95 -19.63 8.36
N HIS A 336 -4.51 -18.91 7.31
CA HIS A 336 -5.27 -18.78 6.06
C HIS A 336 -5.47 -20.12 5.35
N LYS A 337 -4.45 -20.98 5.32
CA LYS A 337 -4.51 -22.31 4.71
C LYS A 337 -5.54 -23.21 5.40
N ARG A 338 -5.73 -23.05 6.71
CA ARG A 338 -6.75 -23.78 7.48
C ARG A 338 -8.13 -23.16 7.30
N TYR A 339 -8.21 -21.83 7.26
CA TYR A 339 -9.46 -21.07 7.20
C TYR A 339 -9.33 -19.91 6.21
N SER A 340 -9.77 -20.12 4.97
CA SER A 340 -9.61 -19.16 3.86
C SER A 340 -10.85 -18.32 3.57
N THR A 341 -12.00 -18.60 4.20
CA THR A 341 -13.28 -17.97 3.87
C THR A 341 -14.05 -17.48 5.10
N ASN A 342 -13.58 -17.78 6.32
CA ASN A 342 -14.20 -17.37 7.57
C ASN A 342 -13.21 -16.58 8.42
N PHE A 343 -13.43 -15.27 8.50
CA PHE A 343 -12.53 -14.36 9.23
C PHE A 343 -12.38 -14.71 10.71
N ASN A 344 -13.45 -15.12 11.38
CA ASN A 344 -13.41 -15.39 12.82
C ASN A 344 -12.58 -16.65 13.11
N GLU A 345 -12.83 -17.73 12.37
CA GLU A 345 -12.07 -18.97 12.52
C GLU A 345 -10.59 -18.78 12.15
N PHE A 346 -10.32 -18.04 11.07
CA PHE A 346 -8.98 -17.62 10.69
C PHE A 346 -8.29 -16.83 11.80
N TYR A 347 -8.97 -15.84 12.38
CA TYR A 347 -8.38 -14.97 13.39
C TYR A 347 -8.14 -15.72 14.71
N ASP A 348 -9.05 -16.61 15.09
CA ASP A 348 -8.88 -17.47 16.26
C ASP A 348 -7.66 -18.39 16.10
N GLU A 349 -7.47 -18.94 14.90
CA GLU A 349 -6.30 -19.76 14.58
C GLU A 349 -5.01 -18.94 14.55
N TYR A 350 -5.02 -17.77 13.89
CA TYR A 350 -3.91 -16.82 13.89
C TYR A 350 -3.50 -16.47 15.33
N ALA A 351 -4.46 -16.11 16.18
CA ALA A 351 -4.21 -15.75 17.58
C ALA A 351 -3.68 -16.94 18.40
N ARG A 352 -4.17 -18.17 18.17
CA ARG A 352 -3.67 -19.37 18.83
C ARG A 352 -2.22 -19.67 18.46
N LEU A 353 -1.87 -19.57 17.18
CA LEU A 353 -0.50 -19.77 16.70
C LEU A 353 0.45 -18.67 17.21
N MET A 354 -0.02 -17.42 17.26
CA MET A 354 0.71 -16.31 17.88
C MET A 354 0.94 -16.54 19.38
N ASP A 355 -0.09 -16.95 20.14
CA ASP A 355 0.03 -17.27 21.57
C ASP A 355 1.09 -18.37 21.81
N MET A 356 1.11 -19.38 20.93
CA MET A 356 2.11 -20.44 20.98
C MET A 356 3.52 -19.92 20.70
N PHE A 357 3.69 -19.03 19.71
CA PHE A 357 4.99 -18.45 19.40
C PHE A 357 5.50 -17.55 20.54
N VAL A 358 4.64 -16.69 21.10
CA VAL A 358 4.93 -15.87 22.28
C VAL A 358 5.36 -16.75 23.46
N PHE A 359 4.65 -17.85 23.71
CA PHE A 359 5.01 -18.77 24.80
C PHE A 359 6.37 -19.45 24.60
N LEU A 360 6.70 -19.84 23.36
CA LEU A 360 7.91 -20.59 23.04
C LEU A 360 9.16 -19.71 22.88
N ASN A 361 8.99 -18.40 22.65
CA ASN A 361 10.10 -17.49 22.38
C ASN A 361 10.08 -16.27 23.32
N PRO A 362 10.85 -16.29 24.43
CA PRO A 362 10.87 -15.22 25.43
C PRO A 362 11.26 -13.84 24.87
N GLY A 363 12.20 -13.78 23.91
CA GLY A 363 12.59 -12.53 23.28
C GLY A 363 11.45 -11.90 22.47
N PHE A 364 10.65 -12.72 21.78
CA PHE A 364 9.46 -12.24 21.11
C PHE A 364 8.37 -11.81 22.09
N ALA A 365 8.20 -12.52 23.21
CA ALA A 365 7.27 -12.14 24.26
C ALA A 365 7.57 -10.73 24.81
N GLU A 366 8.83 -10.45 25.13
CA GLU A 366 9.28 -9.12 25.56
C GLU A 366 9.02 -8.05 24.47
N LYS A 367 9.26 -8.38 23.20
CA LYS A 367 8.94 -7.49 22.08
C LYS A 367 7.43 -7.19 22.00
N VAL A 368 6.58 -8.19 22.17
CA VAL A 368 5.12 -8.04 22.16
C VAL A 368 4.65 -7.16 23.32
N ASP A 369 5.20 -7.35 24.52
CA ASP A 369 4.88 -6.51 25.68
C ASP A 369 5.26 -5.03 25.42
N ASN A 370 6.46 -4.79 24.88
CA ASN A 370 6.90 -3.43 24.52
C ASN A 370 6.00 -2.77 23.46
N ILE A 371 5.55 -3.53 22.46
CA ILE A 371 4.60 -3.01 21.45
C ILE A 371 3.23 -2.78 22.09
N ALA A 372 2.77 -3.67 22.97
CA ALA A 372 1.49 -3.53 23.66
C ALA A 372 1.44 -2.25 24.50
N ASP A 373 2.51 -1.96 25.24
CA ASP A 373 2.64 -0.73 26.02
C ASP A 373 2.60 0.52 25.11
N TYR A 374 3.37 0.51 24.01
CA TYR A 374 3.35 1.60 23.04
C TYR A 374 1.95 1.82 22.42
N VAL A 375 1.29 0.75 21.96
CA VAL A 375 -0.05 0.82 21.36
C VAL A 375 -1.06 1.35 22.40
N LYS A 376 -0.97 0.90 23.65
CA LYS A 376 -1.86 1.29 24.73
C LYS A 376 -1.78 2.77 25.07
N GLU A 377 -0.60 3.39 24.97
CA GLU A 377 -0.45 4.85 25.17
C GLU A 377 -1.16 5.68 24.09
N HIS A 378 -1.37 5.10 22.90
CA HIS A 378 -1.94 5.80 21.75
C HIS A 378 -3.44 5.55 21.54
N ILE A 379 -3.98 4.46 22.06
CA ILE A 379 -5.42 4.19 22.02
C ILE A 379 -6.11 5.05 23.09
N LYS A 380 -6.82 6.09 22.66
CA LYS A 380 -7.63 6.92 23.57
C LYS A 380 -8.87 6.15 24.03
N THR A 381 -9.12 6.17 25.33
CA THR A 381 -10.12 5.35 26.01
C THR A 381 -11.57 5.86 25.89
N ASP A 382 -11.79 6.94 25.14
CA ASP A 382 -13.10 7.58 24.96
C ASP A 382 -13.89 7.07 23.74
N LYS A 383 -13.36 6.06 23.02
CA LYS A 383 -14.00 5.48 21.84
C LYS A 383 -14.28 3.99 22.03
N ASP A 384 -15.49 3.57 21.65
CA ASP A 384 -15.93 2.19 21.73
C ASP A 384 -15.36 1.30 20.61
N LYS A 385 -14.81 1.89 19.53
CA LYS A 385 -14.30 1.13 18.37
C LYS A 385 -13.00 1.70 17.82
N VAL A 386 -12.04 0.81 17.57
CA VAL A 386 -10.76 1.07 16.91
C VAL A 386 -10.70 0.32 15.60
N VAL A 387 -10.35 1.02 14.53
CA VAL A 387 -10.10 0.45 13.21
C VAL A 387 -8.61 0.50 12.94
N VAL A 388 -7.96 -0.67 12.87
CA VAL A 388 -6.57 -0.74 12.40
C VAL A 388 -6.58 -0.71 10.88
N PHE A 389 -5.85 0.23 10.29
CA PHE A 389 -5.74 0.39 8.85
C PHE A 389 -4.30 0.24 8.34
N ASP A 390 -4.15 -0.69 7.40
CA ASP A 390 -2.88 -1.01 6.74
C ASP A 390 -3.03 -1.01 5.21
N ILE A 391 -1.95 -0.63 4.55
CA ILE A 391 -1.73 -0.67 3.11
C ILE A 391 -0.55 -1.62 2.90
N GLY A 392 -0.85 -2.91 2.91
CA GLY A 392 0.15 -3.98 2.89
C GLY A 392 -0.18 -5.04 1.85
N PHE A 393 0.77 -5.90 1.50
CA PHE A 393 0.46 -6.98 0.55
C PHE A 393 -0.43 -8.06 1.20
N GLN A 394 -0.18 -8.42 2.46
CA GLN A 394 -0.80 -9.58 3.13
C GLN A 394 -1.63 -9.23 4.39
N GLY A 395 -1.57 -8.00 4.90
CA GLY A 395 -2.28 -7.58 6.12
C GLY A 395 -1.71 -8.14 7.44
N SER A 396 -0.50 -8.71 7.42
CA SER A 396 0.12 -9.34 8.59
C SER A 396 0.37 -8.39 9.75
N ILE A 397 0.75 -7.14 9.46
CA ILE A 397 0.96 -6.14 10.52
C ILE A 397 -0.36 -5.64 11.10
N ALA A 398 -1.40 -5.47 10.28
CA ALA A 398 -2.74 -5.17 10.78
C ALA A 398 -3.27 -6.27 11.72
N LEU A 399 -3.06 -7.54 11.34
CA LEU A 399 -3.46 -8.69 12.15
C LEU A 399 -2.64 -8.81 13.44
N LEU A 400 -1.33 -8.57 13.39
CA LEU A 400 -0.50 -8.51 14.60
C LEU A 400 -0.99 -7.40 15.54
N THR A 401 -1.26 -6.21 15.00
CA THR A 401 -1.75 -5.08 15.79
C THR A 401 -3.10 -5.42 16.43
N LYS A 402 -4.02 -6.04 15.69
CA LYS A 402 -5.29 -6.54 16.23
C LYS A 402 -5.07 -7.58 17.35
N TYR A 403 -4.17 -8.53 17.14
CA TYR A 403 -3.78 -9.53 18.12
C TYR A 403 -3.27 -8.89 19.42
N ILE A 404 -2.36 -7.92 19.32
CA ILE A 404 -1.82 -7.21 20.48
C ILE A 404 -2.92 -6.50 21.27
N ILE A 405 -3.82 -5.79 20.58
CA ILE A 405 -4.93 -5.10 21.24
C ILE A 405 -5.87 -6.10 21.92
N ASP A 406 -6.29 -7.16 21.23
CA ASP A 406 -7.26 -8.12 21.75
C ASP A 406 -6.69 -8.98 22.89
N ARG A 407 -5.43 -9.42 22.77
CA ARG A 407 -4.84 -10.42 23.66
C ARG A 407 -3.96 -9.85 24.76
N HIS A 408 -3.43 -8.65 24.63
CA HIS A 408 -2.48 -8.07 25.59
C HIS A 408 -2.98 -6.77 26.23
N ILE A 409 -3.85 -6.01 25.55
CA ILE A 409 -4.44 -4.78 26.10
C ILE A 409 -5.79 -5.03 26.78
N LYS A 410 -6.72 -5.76 26.12
CA LYS A 410 -8.05 -6.05 26.69
C LYS A 410 -8.02 -7.08 27.82
N SER A 411 -7.20 -8.13 27.68
CA SER A 411 -7.15 -9.27 28.61
C SER A 411 -6.58 -8.90 29.99
N ASN A 412 -5.65 -7.94 30.04
CA ASN A 412 -4.88 -7.57 31.24
C ASN A 412 -5.61 -6.58 32.17
N GLY A 413 -6.94 -6.72 32.31
CA GLY A 413 -7.72 -6.02 33.33
C GLY A 413 -7.96 -4.53 33.06
N SER A 414 -7.81 -4.07 31.82
CA SER A 414 -8.28 -2.74 31.45
C SER A 414 -9.81 -2.75 31.37
N ASN A 415 -10.51 -1.84 32.07
CA ASN A 415 -11.97 -1.65 31.95
C ASN A 415 -12.37 -1.07 30.56
N ILE A 416 -11.57 -1.35 29.53
CA ILE A 416 -11.68 -0.76 28.21
C ILE A 416 -12.50 -1.74 27.36
N ASN A 417 -13.81 -1.46 27.24
CA ASN A 417 -14.69 -2.18 26.33
C ASN A 417 -14.50 -1.67 24.90
N LEU A 418 -13.38 -2.04 24.28
CA LEU A 418 -12.97 -1.58 22.96
C LEU A 418 -13.31 -2.66 21.92
N GLU A 419 -14.10 -2.34 20.90
CA GLU A 419 -14.23 -3.18 19.70
C GLU A 419 -13.01 -2.91 18.80
N THR A 420 -12.29 -3.96 18.39
CA THR A 420 -11.16 -3.81 17.46
C THR A 420 -11.51 -4.47 16.15
N ASP A 421 -11.58 -3.65 15.11
CA ASP A 421 -11.80 -4.08 13.74
C ASP A 421 -10.58 -3.76 12.89
N ILE A 422 -10.47 -4.43 11.74
CA ILE A 422 -9.40 -4.17 10.78
C ILE A 422 -10.03 -3.73 9.47
N LYS A 423 -9.40 -2.76 8.82
CA LYS A 423 -9.62 -2.46 7.41
C LYS A 423 -8.29 -2.61 6.72
N ILE A 424 -8.28 -3.29 5.59
CA ILE A 424 -7.03 -3.56 4.90
C ILE A 424 -7.19 -3.16 3.44
N GLY A 425 -6.34 -2.23 3.00
CA GLY A 425 -6.07 -2.07 1.58
C GLY A 425 -4.97 -3.06 1.23
N VAL A 426 -5.33 -4.26 0.75
CA VAL A 426 -4.36 -5.33 0.43
C VAL A 426 -4.30 -5.65 -1.06
N GLY A 427 -3.09 -5.96 -1.52
CA GLY A 427 -2.81 -6.43 -2.88
C GLY A 427 -3.04 -7.93 -3.03
N ALA A 428 -3.10 -8.67 -1.93
CA ALA A 428 -3.47 -10.08 -1.91
C ALA A 428 -4.97 -10.27 -2.22
N GLU A 429 -5.38 -10.20 -3.49
CA GLU A 429 -6.76 -10.52 -3.91
C GLU A 429 -7.20 -11.93 -3.44
N TRP A 430 -6.25 -12.85 -3.27
CA TRP A 430 -6.49 -14.18 -2.70
C TRP A 430 -7.12 -14.19 -1.31
N SER A 431 -6.94 -13.12 -0.53
CA SER A 431 -7.51 -12.97 0.81
C SER A 431 -8.86 -12.23 0.84
N LYS A 432 -9.36 -11.81 -0.32
CA LYS A 432 -10.59 -11.01 -0.43
C LYS A 432 -11.81 -11.75 0.12
N GLU A 433 -11.92 -13.05 -0.16
CA GLU A 433 -13.01 -13.87 0.36
C GLU A 433 -12.96 -13.96 1.90
N LEU A 434 -11.76 -14.13 2.47
CA LEU A 434 -11.54 -14.14 3.90
C LEU A 434 -11.95 -12.82 4.57
N PHE A 435 -11.49 -11.70 4.03
CA PHE A 435 -11.66 -10.39 4.67
C PHE A 435 -13.02 -9.76 4.38
N GLY A 436 -13.71 -10.16 3.31
CA GLY A 436 -15.07 -9.70 2.99
C GLY A 436 -15.19 -8.17 2.96
N ASP A 437 -16.06 -7.61 3.80
CA ASP A 437 -16.29 -6.17 3.92
C ASP A 437 -15.11 -5.38 4.52
N ARG A 438 -14.09 -6.07 5.03
CA ARG A 438 -12.84 -5.48 5.53
C ARG A 438 -11.81 -5.24 4.44
N TYR A 439 -11.97 -5.92 3.29
CA TYR A 439 -11.15 -5.76 2.11
C TYR A 439 -11.56 -4.52 1.32
N GLU A 440 -10.64 -3.60 1.09
CA GLU A 440 -10.91 -2.41 0.28
C GLU A 440 -10.40 -2.62 -1.17
N ASN A 441 -11.33 -2.82 -2.11
CA ASN A 441 -11.08 -3.32 -3.47
C ASN A 441 -10.26 -2.42 -4.41
N ASP A 442 -10.14 -1.12 -4.12
CA ASP A 442 -9.55 -0.15 -5.05
C ASP A 442 -8.04 0.07 -4.85
N TYR A 443 -7.40 -0.70 -3.97
CA TYR A 443 -6.06 -0.40 -3.48
C TYR A 443 -4.94 -1.12 -4.22
N PHE A 444 -5.23 -2.20 -4.97
CA PHE A 444 -4.20 -3.01 -5.64
C PHE A 444 -3.25 -2.19 -6.54
N PRO A 445 -3.72 -1.34 -7.48
CA PRO A 445 -2.82 -0.58 -8.36
C PRO A 445 -2.06 0.53 -7.62
N PHE A 446 -2.56 0.93 -6.45
CA PHE A 446 -2.11 2.08 -5.67
C PHE A 446 -1.11 1.68 -4.57
N LEU A 447 -1.26 0.49 -3.99
CA LEU A 447 -0.36 -0.13 -3.02
C LEU A 447 1.09 -0.16 -3.50
N ASN A 448 1.27 -0.58 -4.75
CA ASN A 448 2.57 -0.68 -5.42
C ASN A 448 3.30 0.66 -5.48
N ARG A 449 2.53 1.74 -5.58
CA ARG A 449 3.03 3.09 -5.86
C ARG A 449 3.24 3.89 -4.59
N VAL A 450 2.32 3.78 -3.63
CA VAL A 450 2.53 4.29 -2.26
C VAL A 450 3.76 3.68 -1.62
N GLN A 451 4.00 2.38 -1.81
CA GLN A 451 5.19 1.73 -1.26
C GLN A 451 6.51 2.30 -1.80
N LEU A 452 6.51 2.87 -3.01
CA LEU A 452 7.67 3.53 -3.61
C LEU A 452 7.82 5.00 -3.21
N MET A 453 6.83 5.58 -2.54
CA MET A 453 6.92 6.95 -2.06
C MET A 453 7.98 7.05 -0.96
N ALA A 454 8.74 8.14 -0.99
CA ALA A 454 9.76 8.39 0.00
C ALA A 454 9.15 8.46 1.41
N ARG A 455 7.96 9.07 1.56
CA ARG A 455 7.19 9.09 2.82
C ARG A 455 6.88 7.72 3.37
N SER A 456 6.81 6.71 2.52
CA SER A 456 6.40 5.39 2.92
C SER A 456 7.55 4.49 3.34
N ASP A 457 8.56 4.30 2.50
CA ASP A 457 9.64 3.36 2.84
C ASP A 457 10.98 4.03 3.20
N GLU A 458 11.26 5.21 2.67
CA GLU A 458 12.61 5.77 2.70
C GLU A 458 12.81 6.87 3.75
N LEU A 459 11.72 7.47 4.23
CA LEU A 459 11.80 8.61 5.14
C LEU A 459 12.15 8.21 6.57
N PHE A 460 11.72 7.02 7.01
CA PHE A 460 11.89 6.55 8.38
C PHE A 460 12.69 5.24 8.44
N HIS A 461 13.80 5.28 9.19
CA HIS A 461 14.60 4.12 9.57
C HIS A 461 14.55 3.95 11.09
N TYR A 462 13.99 2.86 11.58
CA TYR A 462 13.82 2.65 13.02
C TYR A 462 15.14 2.33 13.71
N LYS A 463 15.28 2.79 14.95
CA LYS A 463 16.29 2.25 15.86
C LYS A 463 15.74 1.05 16.58
N GLU A 464 16.44 -0.06 16.48
CA GLU A 464 15.93 -1.35 16.91
C GLU A 464 15.66 -1.44 18.42
N GLU A 465 16.56 -0.90 19.23
CA GLU A 465 16.48 -0.83 20.69
C GLU A 465 15.47 0.23 21.19
N SER A 466 14.88 1.05 20.31
CA SER A 466 14.13 2.23 20.76
C SER A 466 12.82 1.88 21.48
N LEU A 467 12.17 0.79 21.08
CA LEU A 467 10.96 0.29 21.75
C LEU A 467 11.21 -0.09 23.21
N GLU A 468 12.39 -0.63 23.54
CA GLU A 468 12.73 -1.12 24.88
C GLU A 468 12.83 0.01 25.91
N SER A 469 13.05 1.24 25.45
CA SER A 469 13.12 2.43 26.30
C SER A 469 11.76 3.10 26.57
N GLY A 470 10.66 2.51 26.06
CA GLY A 470 9.32 3.09 26.11
C GLY A 470 9.14 4.33 25.21
N LYS A 471 10.12 4.63 24.33
CA LYS A 471 10.06 5.75 23.39
C LYS A 471 10.60 5.34 22.04
N LEU A 472 9.72 5.23 21.05
CA LEU A 472 10.15 4.94 19.70
C LEU A 472 11.04 6.06 19.16
N ARG A 473 12.19 5.67 18.60
CA ARG A 473 13.12 6.57 17.92
C ARG A 473 13.31 6.12 16.49
N VAL A 474 13.28 7.09 15.59
CA VAL A 474 13.57 6.93 14.18
C VAL A 474 14.77 7.78 13.80
N VAL A 475 15.52 7.29 12.83
CA VAL A 475 16.53 7.99 12.07
C VAL A 475 15.89 8.38 10.74
N MET A 476 15.99 9.64 10.39
CA MET A 476 15.43 10.13 9.14
C MET A 476 16.26 9.64 7.96
N GLY A 477 15.58 9.43 6.83
CA GLY A 477 16.24 9.12 5.56
C GLY A 477 17.27 10.18 5.17
N ASN A 478 18.10 9.89 4.19
CA ASN A 478 19.08 10.87 3.70
C ASN A 478 18.38 12.13 3.13
N LYS A 479 19.16 13.18 2.84
CA LYS A 479 18.62 14.46 2.33
C LYS A 479 17.80 14.30 1.05
N GLU A 480 18.18 13.38 0.17
CA GLU A 480 17.44 13.11 -1.08
C GLU A 480 16.03 12.55 -0.80
N TRP A 481 15.92 11.59 0.12
CA TRP A 481 14.63 11.03 0.52
C TRP A 481 13.75 12.04 1.27
N GLN A 482 14.35 12.86 2.12
CA GLN A 482 13.63 13.95 2.79
C GLN A 482 13.10 14.99 1.77
N GLN A 483 13.87 15.29 0.72
CA GLN A 483 13.43 16.18 -0.37
C GLN A 483 12.26 15.58 -1.16
N LYS A 484 12.33 14.30 -1.54
CA LYS A 484 11.20 13.61 -2.21
C LYS A 484 9.96 13.61 -1.32
N ALA A 485 10.09 13.32 -0.02
CA ALA A 485 8.99 13.38 0.93
C ALA A 485 8.40 14.80 1.11
N ALA A 486 9.19 15.85 0.90
CA ALA A 486 8.72 17.24 0.92
C ALA A 486 7.84 17.56 -0.29
N ILE A 487 8.25 17.09 -1.48
CA ILE A 487 7.45 17.19 -2.70
C ILE A 487 6.13 16.46 -2.53
N GLU A 488 6.17 15.22 -2.01
CA GLU A 488 4.97 14.41 -1.77
C GLU A 488 3.98 15.10 -0.81
N LEU A 489 4.47 15.73 0.26
CA LEU A 489 3.63 16.51 1.18
C LEU A 489 3.01 17.71 0.47
N ALA A 490 3.84 18.51 -0.20
CA ALA A 490 3.38 19.71 -0.88
C ALA A 490 2.27 19.37 -1.88
N VAL A 491 2.44 18.31 -2.67
CA VAL A 491 1.41 17.85 -3.62
C VAL A 491 0.14 17.42 -2.90
N LEU A 492 0.26 16.63 -1.81
CA LEU A 492 -0.90 16.22 -1.01
C LEU A 492 -1.70 17.43 -0.51
N GLU A 493 -1.02 18.40 0.10
CA GLU A 493 -1.66 19.59 0.65
C GLU A 493 -2.36 20.42 -0.44
N MET A 494 -1.71 20.57 -1.59
CA MET A 494 -2.27 21.33 -2.71
C MET A 494 -3.50 20.64 -3.30
N VAL A 495 -3.47 19.32 -3.46
CA VAL A 495 -4.63 18.53 -3.89
C VAL A 495 -5.80 18.71 -2.93
N ILE A 496 -5.55 18.64 -1.62
CA ILE A 496 -6.59 18.83 -0.61
C ILE A 496 -7.16 20.24 -0.68
N LEU A 497 -6.30 21.27 -0.69
CA LEU A 497 -6.70 22.67 -0.76
C LEU A 497 -7.57 22.97 -2.00
N LEU A 498 -7.16 22.49 -3.17
CA LEU A 498 -7.85 22.72 -4.45
C LEU A 498 -9.18 21.97 -4.55
N THR A 499 -9.30 20.85 -3.83
CA THR A 499 -10.54 20.08 -3.75
C THR A 499 -11.53 20.69 -2.75
N GLN A 500 -11.07 21.20 -1.61
CA GLN A 500 -11.93 21.81 -0.58
C GLN A 500 -12.43 23.22 -0.96
N THR A 501 -11.62 23.99 -1.68
CA THR A 501 -12.00 25.35 -2.09
C THR A 501 -12.93 25.39 -3.31
N GLY A 502 -13.09 24.26 -3.99
CA GLY A 502 -13.87 24.14 -5.24
C GLY A 502 -15.38 24.05 -5.11
N ASP A 503 -15.92 23.91 -3.89
CA ASP A 503 -17.37 23.88 -3.63
C ASP A 503 -17.95 25.28 -3.30
N LYS A 504 -17.13 26.35 -3.40
CA LYS A 504 -17.51 27.74 -3.06
C LYS A 504 -17.41 28.74 -4.22
N GLU A 505 -17.11 28.29 -5.43
CA GLU A 505 -17.18 29.10 -6.67
C GLU A 505 -18.36 28.62 -7.53
#